data_AF-A0A4T0X6I6-F1
#
_entry.id   AF-A0A4T0X6I6-F1
#
_cell.length_a   1.000
_cell.length_b   1.000
_cell.length_c   1.000
_cell.angle_alpha   90.00
_cell.angle_beta   90.00
_cell.angle_gamma   90.00
#
_symmetry.space_group_name_H-M   'P 1'
#
loop_
_entity.id
_entity.type
_entity.pdbx_description
1 polymer ?
#
loop_
_entity_poly.entity_id
_entity_poly.type
_entity_poly.pdbx_seq_one_letter_code
_entity_poly.pdbx_strand_id
1 'polypeptide(L)'
;MATSHTELIRKHKQILKSRLAVLNEKESTNYKLGQKNIDVLFYLNYIKFMRVLATRASEIATIEGSSEIMTKHWIDASDFLLSNIEENGTL
;
A
#
# COMPACT_ATOMS: atom_id res chain seq x y z
N MET A 1 15.31 -15.22 19.23
CA MET A 1 15.30 -14.73 17.84
C MET A 1 13.91 -14.22 17.54
N ALA A 2 13.75 -12.95 17.16
CA ALA A 2 12.45 -12.46 16.70
C ALA A 2 12.13 -13.14 15.37
N THR A 3 10.97 -13.78 15.26
CA THR A 3 10.55 -14.41 14.00
C THR A 3 10.39 -13.34 12.92
N SER A 4 10.60 -13.69 11.64
CA SER A 4 10.42 -12.77 10.50
C SER A 4 9.05 -12.06 10.52
N HIS A 5 8.02 -12.76 11.01
CA HIS A 5 6.68 -12.22 11.22
C HIS A 5 6.64 -11.08 12.24
N THR A 6 7.34 -11.22 13.37
CA THR A 6 7.42 -10.18 14.40
C THR A 6 8.13 -8.92 13.88
N GLU A 7 9.18 -9.09 13.07
CA GLU A 7 9.86 -7.96 12.44
C GLU A 7 8.98 -7.25 11.40
N LEU A 8 8.22 -8.02 10.62
CA LEU A 8 7.30 -7.48 9.62
C LEU A 8 6.20 -6.63 10.28
N ILE A 9 5.60 -7.12 11.37
CA ILE A 9 4.61 -6.37 12.16
C ILE A 9 5.23 -5.08 12.72
N ARG A 10 6.47 -5.15 13.22
CA ARG A 10 7.18 -3.99 13.77
C ARG A 10 7.42 -2.92 12.71
N LYS A 11 7.91 -3.31 11.52
CA LYS A 11 8.10 -2.40 10.38
C LYS A 11 6.78 -1.79 9.92
N HIS A 12 5.73 -2.61 9.84
CA HIS A 12 4.40 -2.14 9.46
C HIS A 12 3.88 -1.08 10.45
N LYS A 13 3.93 -1.35 11.76
CA LYS A 13 3.55 -0.35 12.79
C LYS A 13 4.35 0.95 12.68
N GLN A 14 5.62 0.88 12.30
CA GLN A 14 6.47 2.07 12.14
C GLN A 14 6.02 2.93 10.95
N ILE A 15 5.75 2.31 9.80
CA ILE A 15 5.22 2.99 8.60
C ILE A 15 3.86 3.65 8.91
N LEU A 16 3.00 2.94 9.63
CA LEU A 16 1.69 3.46 10.03
C LEU A 16 1.83 4.70 10.93
N LYS A 17 2.77 4.71 11.88
CA LYS A 17 3.02 5.89 12.74
C LYS A 17 3.44 7.10 11.93
N SER A 18 4.35 6.91 10.97
CA SER A 18 4.82 8.00 10.11
C SER A 18 3.68 8.56 9.25
N ARG A 19 2.84 7.71 8.65
CA ARG A 19 1.70 8.15 7.86
C ARG A 19 0.63 8.87 8.70
N LEU A 20 0.39 8.39 9.92
CA LEU A 20 -0.55 9.02 10.85
C LEU A 20 -0.06 10.41 11.29
N ALA A 21 1.24 10.59 11.48
CA ALA A 21 1.82 11.89 11.81
C ALA A 21 1.59 12.91 10.68
N VAL A 22 1.85 12.52 9.42
CA VAL A 22 1.60 13.36 8.24
C VAL A 22 0.12 13.71 8.12
N LEU A 23 -0.78 12.75 8.35
CA LEU A 23 -2.22 12.99 8.31
C LEU A 23 -2.65 13.99 9.40
N ASN A 24 -2.17 13.79 10.63
CA ASN A 24 -2.46 14.66 11.76
C ASN A 24 -1.99 16.09 11.54
N GLU A 25 -0.81 16.26 10.94
CA GLU A 25 -0.28 17.57 10.56
C GLU A 25 -1.15 18.23 9.49
N LYS A 26 -1.48 17.50 8.41
CA LYS A 26 -2.26 18.03 7.29
C LYS A 26 -3.68 18.44 7.69
N GLU A 27 -4.36 17.62 8.47
CA GLU A 27 -5.78 17.79 8.82
C GLU A 27 -5.98 18.48 10.18
N SER A 28 -4.90 18.89 10.86
CA SER A 28 -4.93 19.44 12.23
C SER A 28 -5.66 18.53 13.23
N THR A 29 -5.41 17.22 13.14
CA THR A 29 -6.02 16.19 13.99
C THR A 29 -5.02 15.58 14.98
N ASN A 30 -5.50 14.77 15.93
CA ASN A 30 -4.65 14.06 16.90
C ASN A 30 -5.04 12.58 17.01
N TYR A 31 -5.12 11.90 15.87
CA TYR A 31 -5.41 10.48 15.80
C TYR A 31 -4.24 9.66 16.34
N LYS A 32 -4.54 8.56 17.04
CA LYS A 32 -3.57 7.64 17.61
C LYS A 32 -3.75 6.23 17.03
N LEU A 33 -2.64 5.55 16.76
CA LEU A 33 -2.66 4.12 16.40
C LEU A 33 -3.24 3.30 17.55
N GLY A 34 -4.19 2.42 17.24
CA GLY A 34 -4.98 1.67 18.23
C GLY A 34 -6.24 2.38 18.71
N GLN A 35 -6.55 3.60 18.24
CA GLN A 35 -7.92 4.11 18.37
C GLN A 35 -8.87 3.28 17.50
N LYS A 36 -10.06 3.01 18.04
CA LYS A 36 -11.10 2.25 17.36
C LYS A 36 -11.31 2.84 15.96
N ASN A 37 -11.28 1.97 14.94
CA ASN A 37 -11.45 2.27 13.52
C ASN A 37 -10.26 2.89 12.76
N ILE A 38 -9.17 3.33 13.42
CA ILE A 38 -7.97 3.81 12.70
C ILE A 38 -7.28 2.67 11.96
N ASP A 39 -7.15 1.50 12.60
CA ASP A 39 -6.57 0.31 11.98
C ASP A 39 -7.43 -0.16 10.78
N VAL A 40 -8.75 0.06 10.84
CA VAL A 40 -9.68 -0.22 9.74
C VAL A 40 -9.45 0.73 8.57
N LEU A 41 -9.18 2.02 8.81
CA LEU A 41 -8.83 2.96 7.74
C LEU A 41 -7.52 2.56 7.04
N PHE A 42 -6.54 2.07 7.79
CA PHE A 42 -5.30 1.56 7.22
C PHE A 42 -5.51 0.27 6.43
N TYR A 43 -6.34 -0.64 6.93
CA TYR A 43 -6.72 -1.85 6.21
C TYR A 43 -7.49 -1.53 4.92
N LEU A 44 -8.40 -0.54 4.98
CA LEU A 44 -9.14 -0.06 3.81
C LEU A 44 -8.21 0.55 2.76
N ASN A 45 -7.19 1.32 3.18
CA ASN A 45 -6.17 1.84 2.29
C ASN A 45 -5.32 0.73 1.67
N TYR A 46 -5.00 -0.33 2.43
CA TYR A 46 -4.32 -1.51 1.88
C TYR A 46 -5.19 -2.23 0.83
N ILE A 47 -6.49 -2.42 1.09
CA ILE A 47 -7.41 -3.01 0.11
C ILE A 47 -7.49 -2.15 -1.17
N LYS A 48 -7.58 -0.82 -1.03
CA LYS A 48 -7.58 0.10 -2.18
C LYS A 48 -6.30 -0.04 -2.99
N PHE A 49 -5.15 -0.08 -2.34
CA PHE A 49 -3.86 -0.31 -3.00
C PHE A 49 -3.84 -1.64 -3.76
N MET A 50 -4.22 -2.74 -3.10
CA MET A 50 -4.26 -4.07 -3.73
C MET A 50 -5.20 -4.11 -4.94
N ARG A 51 -6.33 -3.39 -4.89
CA ARG A 51 -7.24 -3.26 -6.01
C ARG A 51 -6.58 -2.56 -7.20
N VAL A 52 -5.93 -1.42 -6.98
CA VAL A 52 -5.24 -0.67 -8.04
C VAL A 52 -4.12 -1.51 -8.66
N LEU A 53 -3.32 -2.17 -7.82
CA LEU A 53 -2.26 -3.08 -8.25
C LEU A 53 -2.79 -4.23 -9.12
N ALA A 54 -3.88 -4.88 -8.68
CA ALA A 54 -4.51 -5.97 -9.43
C ALA A 54 -5.08 -5.52 -10.78
N THR A 55 -5.76 -4.36 -10.80
CA THR A 55 -6.27 -3.76 -12.05
C THR A 55 -5.12 -3.52 -13.02
N ARG A 56 -4.04 -2.91 -12.55
CA ARG A 56 -2.89 -2.56 -13.40
C ARG A 56 -2.16 -3.80 -13.91
N ALA A 57 -1.94 -4.81 -13.06
CA ALA A 57 -1.35 -6.08 -13.47
C ALA A 57 -2.21 -6.79 -14.54
N SER A 58 -3.54 -6.70 -14.42
CA SER A 58 -4.47 -7.23 -15.43
C SER A 58 -4.40 -6.47 -16.75
N GLU A 59 -4.28 -5.14 -16.72
CA GLU A 59 -4.10 -4.32 -17.92
C GLU A 59 -2.81 -4.69 -18.65
N ILE A 60 -1.69 -4.81 -17.93
CA ILE A 60 -0.39 -5.20 -18.50
C ILE A 60 -0.51 -6.60 -19.13
N ALA A 61 -1.09 -7.57 -18.42
CA ALA A 61 -1.30 -8.92 -18.95
C ALA A 61 -2.13 -8.91 -20.25
N THR A 62 -3.15 -8.05 -20.32
CA THR A 62 -4.00 -7.89 -21.50
C THR A 62 -3.25 -7.26 -22.67
N ILE A 63 -2.46 -6.21 -22.42
CA ILE A 63 -1.63 -5.54 -23.43
C ILE A 63 -0.61 -6.50 -24.02
N GLU A 64 -0.02 -7.36 -23.19
CA GLU A 64 0.94 -8.37 -23.64
C GLU A 64 0.30 -9.61 -24.28
N GLY A 65 -1.04 -9.72 -24.26
CA GLY A 65 -1.75 -10.89 -24.77
C GLY A 65 -1.54 -12.15 -23.93
N SER A 66 -1.18 -12.03 -22.66
CA SER A 66 -1.05 -13.16 -21.75
C SER A 66 -2.41 -13.76 -21.41
N SER A 67 -2.51 -15.09 -21.42
CA SER A 67 -3.73 -15.81 -21.00
C SER A 67 -3.99 -15.73 -19.50
N GLU A 68 -2.97 -15.44 -18.70
CA GLU A 68 -3.04 -15.38 -17.24
C GLU A 68 -2.17 -14.25 -16.66
N ILE A 69 -2.52 -13.80 -15.45
CA ILE A 69 -1.72 -12.80 -14.73
C ILE A 69 -0.54 -13.50 -14.04
N MET A 70 0.64 -13.43 -14.67
CA MET A 70 1.90 -13.94 -14.15
C MET A 70 2.60 -12.97 -13.19
N THR A 71 3.56 -13.48 -12.42
CA THR A 71 4.39 -12.72 -11.47
C THR A 71 5.01 -11.47 -12.09
N LYS A 72 5.46 -11.52 -13.34
CA LYS A 72 6.05 -10.36 -14.03
C LYS A 72 5.10 -9.17 -14.10
N HIS A 73 3.81 -9.39 -14.40
CA HIS A 73 2.83 -8.30 -14.51
C HIS A 73 2.58 -7.62 -13.17
N TRP A 74 2.68 -8.36 -12.06
CA TRP A 74 2.59 -7.80 -10.71
C TRP A 74 3.81 -6.95 -10.36
N ILE A 75 5.00 -7.38 -10.79
CA ILE A 75 6.25 -6.62 -10.60
C ILE A 75 6.17 -5.32 -11.40
N ASP A 76 5.84 -5.40 -12.70
CA ASP A 76 5.75 -4.23 -13.57
C ASP A 76 4.66 -3.25 -13.10
N ALA A 77 3.51 -3.76 -12.64
CA ALA A 77 2.47 -2.94 -12.05
C ALA A 77 2.92 -2.27 -10.74
N SER A 78 3.70 -2.97 -9.90
CA SER A 78 4.25 -2.42 -8.66
C SER A 78 5.23 -1.29 -8.95
N ASP A 79 6.16 -1.50 -9.89
CA ASP A 79 7.17 -0.51 -10.25
C ASP A 79 6.53 0.76 -10.81
N PHE A 80 5.51 0.60 -11.68
CA PHE A 80 4.72 1.72 -12.22
C PHE A 80 3.96 2.51 -11.14
N LEU A 81 3.41 1.83 -10.13
CA LEU A 81 2.69 2.50 -9.05
C LEU A 81 3.65 3.21 -8.09
N LEU A 82 4.80 2.61 -7.79
CA LEU A 82 5.82 3.24 -6.94
C LEU A 82 6.36 4.51 -7.59
N SER A 83 6.67 4.48 -8.89
CA SER A 83 7.13 5.68 -9.61
C SER A 83 6.07 6.80 -9.61
N ASN A 84 4.79 6.46 -9.81
CA ASN A 84 3.71 7.45 -9.75
C ASN A 84 3.51 8.05 -8.35
N ILE A 85 3.67 7.25 -7.30
CA ILE A 85 3.56 7.74 -5.92
C ILE A 85 4.72 8.69 -5.58
N GLU A 86 5.94 8.38 -6.05
CA GLU A 86 7.11 9.24 -5.86
C GLU A 86 6.98 10.58 -6.61
N GLU A 87 6.39 10.56 -7.81
CA GLU A 87 6.22 11.76 -8.64
C GLU A 87 5.01 12.62 -8.23
N ASN A 88 3.88 12.01 -7.88
CA ASN A 88 2.59 12.69 -7.73
C ASN A 88 1.99 12.63 -6.31
N GLY A 89 2.64 11.94 -5.37
CA GLY A 89 2.22 11.87 -3.96
C GLY A 89 0.84 11.24 -3.71
N THR A 90 0.25 10.62 -4.73
CA THR A 90 -1.10 10.04 -4.71
C THR A 90 -1.13 8.69 -5.44
N LEU A 91 -2.04 7.82 -4.99
CA LEU A 91 -2.42 6.57 -5.66
C LEU A 91 -3.46 6.83 -6.74
#